data_AF-I6CPU1-F1
#
_entry.id   AF-I6CPU1-F1
#
_cell.length_a   1.000
_cell.length_b   1.000
_cell.length_c   1.000
_cell.angle_alpha   90.00
_cell.angle_beta   90.00
_cell.angle_gamma   90.00
#
_symmetry.space_group_name_H-M   'P 1'
#
loop_
_entity.id
_entity.type
_entity.pdbx_description
1 polymer ?
#
loop_
_entity_poly.entity_id
_entity_poly.type
_entity_poly.pdbx_seq_one_letter_code
_entity_poly.pdbx_strand_id
1 'polypeptide(L)'
;MQTDAQGIRRETRRGDIARLCRRPNAQQNRIQFFELWLNAKLRHGNTVVLKIRNSRGQIKELRILDWSRVEPLVADDGEVFYRITPDRNCGITEAVTVPAREVIHDRFNCFFIRL
;
A
#
# COMPACT_ATOMS: atom_id res chain seq x y z
N MET A 1 -11.58 12.10 9.69
CA MET A 1 -12.93 12.68 9.47
C MET A 1 -13.31 13.43 10.73
N GLN A 2 -13.70 14.68 10.62
CA GLN A 2 -14.18 15.49 11.73
C GLN A 2 -15.60 15.97 11.40
N THR A 3 -16.50 15.94 12.38
CA THR A 3 -17.84 16.51 12.22
C THR A 3 -17.77 18.00 12.49
N ASP A 4 -18.30 18.84 11.60
CA ASP A 4 -18.38 20.28 11.82
C ASP A 4 -19.55 20.63 12.75
N ALA A 5 -19.68 21.92 13.09
CA ALA A 5 -20.72 22.42 13.99
C ALA A 5 -22.16 22.16 13.46
N GLN A 6 -22.30 21.89 12.16
CA GLN A 6 -23.56 21.60 11.48
C GLN A 6 -23.82 20.10 11.34
N GLY A 7 -22.98 19.24 11.93
CA GLY A 7 -23.14 17.79 11.84
C GLY A 7 -22.59 17.16 10.56
N ILE A 8 -21.94 17.94 9.69
CA ILE A 8 -21.43 17.46 8.39
C ILE A 8 -20.03 16.88 8.58
N ARG A 9 -19.81 15.67 8.04
CA ARG A 9 -18.48 15.03 8.03
C ARG A 9 -17.56 15.75 7.04
N ARG A 10 -16.48 16.33 7.54
CA ARG A 10 -15.40 16.91 6.72
C ARG A 10 -14.12 16.10 6.82
N GLU A 11 -13.39 16.06 5.71
CA GLU A 11 -12.07 15.46 5.66
C GLU A 11 -11.12 16.25 6.57
N THR A 12 -10.50 15.55 7.51
CA THR A 12 -9.47 16.14 8.37
C THR A 12 -8.25 16.42 7.50
N ARG A 13 -7.83 17.68 7.41
CA ARG A 13 -6.69 18.08 6.55
C ARG A 13 -5.34 18.08 7.26
N ARG A 14 -5.31 17.79 8.57
CA ARG A 14 -4.14 17.84 9.45
C ARG A 14 -3.64 16.44 9.78
N GLY A 15 -2.33 16.30 9.99
CA GLY A 15 -1.67 15.05 10.38
C GLY A 15 -1.11 14.24 9.20
N ASP A 16 -0.26 13.27 9.53
CA ASP A 16 0.47 12.46 8.53
C ASP A 16 -0.48 11.62 7.66
N ILE A 17 -1.54 11.06 8.24
CA ILE A 17 -2.53 10.28 7.51
C ILE A 17 -3.24 11.15 6.46
N ALA A 18 -3.67 12.36 6.85
CA ALA A 18 -4.31 13.30 5.93
C ALA A 18 -3.37 13.76 4.81
N ARG A 19 -2.06 13.83 5.07
CA ARG A 19 -1.04 14.08 4.04
C ARG A 19 -0.98 12.92 3.06
N LEU A 20 -0.84 11.69 3.56
CA LEU A 20 -0.77 10.47 2.75
C LEU A 20 -2.01 10.29 1.87
N CYS A 21 -3.21 10.48 2.42
CA CYS A 21 -4.45 10.36 1.64
C CYS A 21 -4.51 11.36 0.47
N ARG A 22 -3.90 12.54 0.60
CA ARG A 22 -3.92 13.58 -0.43
C ARG A 22 -2.80 13.43 -1.46
N ARG A 23 -1.63 13.00 -1.01
CA ARG A 23 -0.46 12.76 -1.86
C ARG A 23 0.30 11.55 -1.32
N PRO A 24 -0.03 10.34 -1.79
CA PRO A 24 0.52 9.09 -1.27
C PRO A 24 2.04 8.97 -1.46
N ASN A 25 2.57 9.52 -2.55
CA ASN A 25 4.01 9.55 -2.83
C ASN A 25 4.38 10.79 -3.68
N ALA A 26 5.68 10.98 -3.93
CA ALA A 26 6.16 12.13 -4.69
C ALA A 26 5.69 12.13 -6.16
N GLN A 27 5.54 10.95 -6.76
CA GLN A 27 5.29 10.75 -8.19
C GLN A 27 3.81 10.84 -8.58
N GLN A 28 2.91 10.40 -7.69
CA GLN A 28 1.48 10.25 -7.95
C GLN A 28 0.66 11.14 -7.01
N ASN A 29 -0.36 11.78 -7.56
CA ASN A 29 -1.41 12.41 -6.76
C ASN A 29 -2.43 11.36 -6.27
N ARG A 30 -3.38 11.79 -5.42
CA ARG A 30 -4.43 10.92 -4.87
C ARG A 30 -5.20 10.14 -5.95
N ILE A 31 -5.61 10.82 -7.03
CA ILE A 31 -6.47 10.22 -8.06
C ILE A 31 -5.71 9.12 -8.79
N GLN A 32 -4.51 9.43 -9.28
CA GLN A 32 -3.64 8.47 -9.98
C GLN A 32 -3.32 7.24 -9.13
N PHE A 33 -3.09 7.45 -7.83
CA PHE A 33 -2.81 6.37 -6.90
C PHE A 33 -4.01 5.42 -6.75
N PHE A 34 -5.22 5.96 -6.59
CA PHE A 34 -6.43 5.13 -6.47
C PHE A 34 -6.82 4.48 -7.81
N GLU A 35 -6.58 5.14 -8.94
CA GLU A 35 -6.74 4.52 -10.26
C GLU A 35 -5.81 3.32 -10.42
N LEU A 36 -4.54 3.45 -10.04
CA LEU A 36 -3.60 2.33 -10.06
C LEU A 36 -4.00 1.23 -9.07
N TRP A 37 -4.49 1.59 -7.88
CA TRP A 37 -5.00 0.63 -6.90
C TRP A 37 -6.15 -0.18 -7.47
N LEU A 38 -7.13 0.49 -8.09
CA LEU A 38 -8.27 -0.17 -8.70
C LEU A 38 -7.83 -1.03 -9.89
N ASN A 39 -6.93 -0.53 -10.74
CA ASN A 39 -6.42 -1.30 -11.88
C ASN A 39 -5.66 -2.57 -11.45
N ALA A 40 -4.83 -2.48 -10.40
CA ALA A 40 -4.14 -3.64 -9.85
C ALA A 40 -5.14 -4.70 -9.37
N LYS A 41 -6.18 -4.27 -8.64
CA LYS A 41 -7.29 -5.16 -8.25
C LYS A 41 -8.01 -5.79 -9.44
N LEU A 42 -8.37 -5.00 -10.46
CA LEU A 42 -9.11 -5.50 -11.61
C LEU A 42 -8.28 -6.46 -12.46
N ARG A 43 -6.96 -6.24 -12.55
CA ARG A 43 -6.06 -7.05 -13.38
C ARG A 43 -5.54 -8.31 -12.66
N HIS A 44 -5.26 -8.20 -11.37
CA HIS A 44 -4.56 -9.25 -10.61
C HIS A 44 -5.37 -9.78 -9.41
N GLY A 45 -6.56 -9.22 -9.15
CA GLY A 45 -7.39 -9.55 -7.99
C GLY A 45 -6.91 -8.95 -6.67
N ASN A 46 -5.70 -8.38 -6.66
CA ASN A 46 -5.02 -7.94 -5.46
C ASN A 46 -4.32 -6.61 -5.70
N THR A 47 -4.26 -5.80 -4.66
CA THR A 47 -3.37 -4.63 -4.60
C THR A 47 -2.44 -4.77 -3.41
N VAL A 48 -1.15 -4.62 -3.67
CA VAL A 48 -0.11 -4.64 -2.64
C VAL A 48 0.52 -3.26 -2.59
N VAL A 49 0.56 -2.67 -1.40
CA VAL A 49 1.14 -1.34 -1.17
C VAL A 49 2.21 -1.41 -0.10
N LEU A 50 3.41 -0.96 -0.45
CA LEU A 50 4.52 -0.85 0.49
C LEU A 50 4.45 0.48 1.26
N LYS A 51 4.62 0.39 2.58
CA LYS A 51 4.75 1.55 3.47
C LYS A 51 6.22 1.96 3.52
N ILE A 52 6.54 3.14 3.02
CA ILE A 52 7.89 3.71 3.15
C ILE A 52 7.93 4.55 4.42
N ARG A 53 8.79 4.17 5.37
CA ARG A 53 8.94 4.88 6.65
C ARG A 53 10.13 5.82 6.64
N ASN A 54 10.04 6.89 7.42
CA ASN A 54 11.18 7.73 7.75
C ASN A 54 12.01 7.14 8.91
N SER A 55 13.13 7.77 9.26
CA SER A 55 13.99 7.37 10.38
C SER A 55 13.30 7.40 11.76
N ARG A 56 12.14 8.05 11.88
CA ARG A 56 11.31 8.09 13.09
C ARG A 56 10.22 7.00 13.09
N GLY A 57 10.22 6.11 12.11
CA GLY A 57 9.22 5.04 11.96
C GLY A 57 7.85 5.50 11.45
N GLN A 58 7.68 6.78 11.08
CA GLN A 58 6.43 7.29 10.55
C GLN A 58 6.31 6.97 9.06
N ILE A 59 5.10 6.63 8.60
CA ILE A 59 4.84 6.37 7.19
C ILE A 59 4.93 7.68 6.42
N LYS A 60 5.93 7.78 5.55
CA LYS A 60 6.21 8.94 4.71
C LYS A 60 5.51 8.82 3.36
N GLU A 61 5.54 7.64 2.75
CA GLU A 61 4.96 7.36 1.43
C GLU A 61 4.28 5.99 1.38
N LEU A 62 3.36 5.87 0.43
CA LEU A 62 2.73 4.62 0.02
C LEU A 62 3.02 4.40 -1.46
N ARG A 63 3.52 3.21 -1.80
CA ARG A 63 3.84 2.84 -3.18
C ARG A 63 3.18 1.52 -3.53
N ILE A 64 2.40 1.52 -4.60
CA ILE A 64 1.75 0.31 -5.13
C ILE A 64 2.82 -0.50 -5.84
N LEU A 65 2.95 -1.76 -5.45
CA LEU A 65 3.89 -2.71 -6.05
C LEU A 65 3.22 -3.42 -7.22
N ASP A 66 4.01 -3.76 -8.24
CA ASP A 66 3.61 -4.70 -9.28
C ASP A 66 3.44 -6.10 -8.67
N TRP A 67 2.24 -6.68 -8.81
CA TRP A 67 1.93 -8.01 -8.27
C TRP A 67 2.88 -9.10 -8.80
N SER A 68 3.35 -8.98 -10.05
CA SER A 68 4.29 -9.95 -10.65
C SER A 68 5.67 -9.96 -9.98
N ARG A 69 5.96 -8.94 -9.17
CA ARG A 69 7.22 -8.76 -8.44
C ARG A 69 7.11 -9.07 -6.95
N VAL A 70 5.92 -9.44 -6.49
CA VAL A 70 5.63 -9.70 -5.08
C VAL A 70 5.27 -11.16 -4.90
N GLU A 71 5.89 -11.77 -3.89
CA GLU A 71 5.62 -13.14 -3.49
C GLU A 71 5.29 -13.17 -2.00
N PRO A 72 4.04 -13.48 -1.64
CA PRO A 72 3.67 -13.75 -0.25
C PRO A 72 4.35 -15.02 0.23
N LEU A 73 4.93 -14.97 1.42
CA LEU A 73 5.56 -16.09 2.10
C LEU A 73 4.85 -16.28 3.44
N VAL A 74 4.65 -17.54 3.83
CA VAL A 74 4.09 -17.89 5.14
C VAL A 74 5.11 -18.76 5.86
N ALA A 75 5.54 -18.33 7.03
CA ALA A 75 6.43 -19.11 7.89
C ALA A 75 5.65 -20.22 8.61
N ASP A 76 6.36 -21.20 9.18
CA ASP A 76 5.75 -22.36 9.85
C ASP A 76 4.87 -21.97 11.05
N ASP A 77 5.13 -20.81 11.67
CA ASP A 77 4.35 -20.23 12.77
C ASP A 77 3.13 -19.41 12.29
N GLY A 78 2.92 -19.32 10.98
CA GLY A 78 1.85 -18.55 10.36
C GLY A 78 2.16 -17.07 10.14
N GLU A 79 3.37 -16.59 10.47
CA GLU A 79 3.76 -15.22 10.14
C GLU A 79 3.84 -15.02 8.63
N VAL A 80 3.31 -13.88 8.17
CA VAL A 80 3.26 -13.54 6.74
C VAL A 80 4.34 -12.52 6.40
N PHE A 81 5.10 -12.83 5.36
CA PHE A 81 6.12 -11.97 4.76
C PHE A 81 5.82 -11.75 3.29
N TYR A 82 6.47 -10.73 2.72
CA TYR A 82 6.40 -10.43 1.30
C TYR A 82 7.82 -10.29 0.78
N ARG A 83 8.21 -11.19 -0.12
CA ARG A 83 9.43 -11.04 -0.92
C ARG A 83 9.10 -10.16 -2.12
N ILE A 84 9.86 -9.08 -2.27
CA ILE A 84 9.68 -8.08 -3.33
C ILE A 84 10.95 -8.05 -4.14
N THR A 85 10.84 -8.35 -5.43
CA THR A 85 11.96 -8.25 -6.38
C THR A 85 12.23 -6.79 -6.74
N PRO A 86 13.43 -6.44 -7.25
CA PRO A 86 13.78 -5.05 -7.54
C PRO A 86 12.74 -4.33 -8.41
N ASP A 87 12.33 -3.14 -7.97
CA ASP A 87 11.44 -2.24 -8.70
C ASP A 87 11.90 -0.80 -8.47
N ARG A 88 12.52 -0.23 -9.51
CA ARG A 88 13.05 1.14 -9.47
C ARG A 88 11.95 2.18 -9.30
N ASN A 89 10.73 1.93 -9.79
CA ASN A 89 9.62 2.85 -9.60
C ASN A 89 9.25 2.94 -8.11
N CYS A 90 9.40 1.83 -7.40
CA CYS A 90 9.17 1.75 -5.96
C CYS A 90 10.41 2.05 -5.11
N GLY A 91 11.55 2.38 -5.72
CA GLY A 91 12.81 2.67 -5.02
C GLY A 91 13.49 1.44 -4.45
N ILE A 92 13.12 0.24 -4.91
CA ILE A 92 13.68 -1.05 -4.48
C ILE A 92 14.76 -1.44 -5.48
N THR A 93 16.02 -1.39 -5.07
CA THR A 93 17.18 -1.69 -5.94
C THR A 93 17.61 -3.15 -5.88
N GLU A 94 17.26 -3.84 -4.81
CA GLU A 94 17.61 -5.24 -4.54
C GLU A 94 16.39 -6.00 -4.00
N ALA A 95 16.40 -7.32 -4.10
CA ALA A 95 15.30 -8.12 -3.57
C ALA A 95 15.24 -7.98 -2.04
N VAL A 96 14.06 -7.71 -1.50
CA VAL A 96 13.85 -7.49 -0.07
C VAL A 96 12.68 -8.33 0.43
N THR A 97 12.81 -8.86 1.65
CA THR A 97 11.68 -9.52 2.34
C THR A 97 11.23 -8.65 3.50
N VAL A 98 9.95 -8.30 3.52
CA VAL A 98 9.36 -7.43 4.56
C VAL A 98 8.24 -8.16 5.29
N PRO A 99 8.05 -7.91 6.60
CA PRO A 99 6.92 -8.47 7.33
C PRO A 99 5.60 -7.83 6.88
N ALA A 100 4.49 -8.54 7.05
CA ALA A 100 3.16 -8.08 6.65
C ALA A 100 2.77 -6.70 7.22
N ARG A 101 3.30 -6.31 8.39
CA ARG A 101 3.06 -4.97 8.97
C ARG A 101 3.53 -3.81 8.10
N GLU A 102 4.48 -4.03 7.19
CA GLU A 102 4.98 -3.01 6.25
C GLU A 102 4.16 -2.94 4.96
N VAL A 103 3.23 -3.87 4.77
CA VAL A 103 2.45 -3.99 3.54
C VAL A 103 0.97 -3.73 3.84
N ILE A 104 0.27 -3.14 2.87
CA ILE A 104 -1.19 -3.21 2.78
C ILE A 104 -1.48 -4.18 1.66
N HIS A 105 -2.09 -5.31 2.00
CA HIS A 105 -2.54 -6.28 1.02
C HIS A 105 -4.07 -6.21 0.95
N ASP A 106 -4.56 -5.52 -0.07
CA ASP A 106 -5.98 -5.35 -0.31
C ASP A 106 -6.45 -6.35 -1.38
N ARG A 107 -7.09 -7.41 -0.91
CA ARG A 107 -7.55 -8.55 -1.72
C ARG A 107 -9.00 -8.37 -2.10
N PHE A 108 -9.36 -8.71 -3.33
CA PHE A 108 -10.73 -9.13 -3.60
C PHE A 108 -10.88 -10.62 -3.31
N ASN A 109 -12.11 -11.04 -2.98
CA ASN A 109 -12.49 -12.44 -3.08
C ASN A 109 -12.54 -12.78 -4.57
N CYS A 110 -11.40 -13.09 -5.17
CA CYS A 110 -11.34 -13.54 -6.55
C CYS A 110 -11.42 -15.06 -6.61
N PHE A 111 -12.12 -15.59 -7.62
CA PHE A 111 -12.41 -17.01 -7.85
C PHE A 111 -11.18 -17.94 -7.96
N PHE A 112 -9.97 -17.39 -8.03
CA PHE A 112 -8.72 -18.14 -8.00
C PHE A 112 -7.85 -17.65 -6.85
N ILE A 113 -7.81 -18.45 -5.79
CA ILE A 113 -6.79 -18.38 -4.76
C ILE A 113 -5.68 -19.33 -5.20
N ARG A 114 -4.45 -18.85 -5.34
CA ARG A 114 -3.27 -19.71 -5.27
C ARG A 114 -2.71 -19.53 -3.86
N LEU A 115 -3.00 -20.51 -3.00
CA LEU A 115 -2.34 -20.70 -1.71
C LEU A 115 -0.89 -21.13 -1.97
#